data_AF-A0A2K6AXV5-F1
#
_entry.id   AF-A0A2K6AXV5-F1
#
_cell.length_a   1.000
_cell.length_b   1.000
_cell.length_c   1.000
_cell.angle_alpha   90.00
_cell.angle_beta   90.00
_cell.angle_gamma   90.00
#
_symmetry.space_group_name_H-M   'P 1'
#
loop_
_entity.id
_entity.type
_entity.pdbx_description
1 polymer ?
#
loop_
_entity_poly.entity_id
_entity_poly.type
_entity_poly.pdbx_seq_one_letter_code
_entity_poly.pdbx_strand_id
1 'polypeptide(L)'
;TLILMCLSHLGDERKNLEEKSDINVTVLIGSKQVSEGTDNGDLPSYVSAFIEKEVGNDLKSLKKLDKLIEQRTVSKMQLEEQKNQKRFLNHVLEQETHLFSPITVIQIEERVGTSSCYLKWSTVEELKGKWGLFVSYITFSFEGFCLRDELLTEPKQLPEKYSLPASPSVILPIQIMLTPLQKRFRYHFRGNRQTNVLSKPEWYLAQIQPILDKVGSLVMQGLKFSRGLMMLVLRKLATDIPCLLYDDNLFCHLVDEVLLFERELHSVHGYPAHFASCMHILSEETCFQRWLTVRENVIALQKMDSMISTDVDEMKVPDCAELFMTLLLLLTGYKNLPTASRKLQFLELQKDLVDDFRIRLTQVMKEETRASLGFRYCAILNAVNYISTVLADWADNVFFLQLQQAALEVFAENNTLSKLQLGQLASMESSVFDDMINLLERLKHDMLTRQVDHVFREVKDAAKLYKKERWLSLPSQSEQAVMSLSSSACPLLLTLRDHLLQLEQQLCFSLFKIFWQMLVEKLDVYIYQEIILANHFNEGGAAQLQFDMTRNLFPLFSHYCKRPENYFKHRYCLNLNVGSALLLKDVLQSTSGKLPATAALNEVGIYKLAQQDVEILLNLRQLA
;
A
#
# COMPACT_ATOMS: atom_id res chain seq x y z
N THR A 1 -14.36 38.72 41.30
CA THR A 1 -13.30 39.04 42.27
C THR A 1 -12.72 37.77 42.86
N LEU A 2 -11.91 37.04 42.07
CA LEU A 2 -10.81 36.17 42.52
C LEU A 2 -10.22 35.44 41.29
N ILE A 3 -9.55 36.24 40.45
CA ILE A 3 -8.34 35.82 39.74
C ILE A 3 -7.28 36.75 40.30
N LEU A 4 -6.31 36.22 41.05
CA LEU A 4 -4.97 36.77 41.36
C LEU A 4 -4.48 36.16 42.67
N MET A 5 -3.69 35.08 42.57
CA MET A 5 -2.48 34.88 43.39
C MET A 5 -1.78 33.57 43.00
N CYS A 6 -0.45 33.65 42.99
CA CYS A 6 0.52 32.56 42.94
C CYS A 6 1.01 32.06 41.57
N LEU A 7 1.56 32.99 40.79
CA LEU A 7 2.87 32.75 40.14
C LEU A 7 3.94 33.44 41.01
N SER A 8 4.72 32.66 41.75
CA SER A 8 6.13 32.94 42.09
C SER A 8 6.62 31.92 43.10
N HIS A 9 7.28 30.85 42.65
CA HIS A 9 8.62 30.53 43.14
C HIS A 9 9.32 29.54 42.21
N LEU A 10 10.44 30.01 41.69
CA LEU A 10 11.47 29.32 40.92
C LEU A 10 12.36 28.47 41.82
N GLY A 11 12.95 27.44 41.20
CA GLY A 11 14.19 26.76 41.59
C GLY A 11 13.95 25.43 42.32
N ASP A 12 14.61 24.33 42.03
CA ASP A 12 15.73 24.03 41.13
C ASP A 12 15.88 22.49 41.09
N GLU A 13 16.78 22.01 40.23
CA GLU A 13 17.39 20.67 40.17
C GLU A 13 16.82 19.61 39.20
N ARG A 14 17.51 19.57 38.07
CA ARG A 14 17.72 18.47 37.12
C ARG A 14 18.16 17.17 37.80
N LYS A 15 17.73 16.02 37.27
CA LYS A 15 18.63 15.03 36.62
C LYS A 15 17.89 13.88 35.91
N ASN A 16 18.39 13.63 34.70
CA ASN A 16 18.49 12.39 33.94
C ASN A 16 17.30 11.82 33.13
N LEU A 17 17.41 12.12 31.84
CA LEU A 17 16.89 11.45 30.64
C LEU A 17 17.29 9.97 30.54
N GLU A 18 16.43 9.15 29.93
CA GLU A 18 16.58 8.71 28.52
C GLU A 18 15.38 7.86 28.06
N GLU A 19 14.65 8.34 27.04
CA GLU A 19 13.89 7.51 26.11
C GLU A 19 13.96 8.17 24.73
N LYS A 20 14.39 7.41 23.72
CA LYS A 20 14.58 7.83 22.32
C LYS A 20 13.35 7.43 21.51
N SER A 21 12.62 8.41 20.97
CA SER A 21 12.03 8.30 19.64
C SER A 21 11.77 9.70 19.03
N ASP A 22 11.88 9.73 17.71
CA ASP A 22 11.30 10.69 16.77
C ASP A 22 12.02 12.01 16.48
N ILE A 23 12.59 12.03 15.27
CA ILE A 23 13.25 13.15 14.61
C ILE A 23 12.19 14.20 14.26
N ASN A 24 12.37 15.37 14.87
CA ASN A 24 11.46 16.50 14.84
C ASN A 24 11.69 17.35 13.57
N VAL A 25 10.66 17.47 12.73
CA VAL A 25 10.56 18.53 11.70
C VAL A 25 10.03 19.78 12.39
N THR A 26 10.90 20.63 12.93
CA THR A 26 10.54 22.02 13.24
C THR A 26 11.75 22.94 13.38
N VAL A 27 11.60 24.16 12.84
CA VAL A 27 12.33 25.40 13.13
C VAL A 27 13.55 25.73 12.25
N LEU A 28 13.28 26.49 11.17
CA LEU A 28 14.11 27.62 10.75
C LEU A 28 13.19 28.82 10.43
N ILE A 29 12.47 29.29 11.45
CA ILE A 29 11.98 30.67 11.51
C ILE A 29 12.61 31.25 12.77
N GLY A 30 13.75 31.91 12.58
CA GLY A 30 14.47 32.63 13.62
C GLY A 30 15.00 33.91 13.02
N SER A 31 14.18 34.95 13.09
CA SER A 31 14.58 36.34 12.96
C SER A 31 15.79 36.63 13.85
N LYS A 32 16.92 37.03 13.27
CA LYS A 32 17.97 37.73 14.00
C LYS A 32 18.30 39.02 13.28
N GLN A 33 18.26 40.08 14.09
CA GLN A 33 18.48 41.46 13.71
C GLN A 33 19.86 41.66 13.10
N VAL A 34 19.90 42.61 12.18
CA VAL A 34 21.10 43.26 11.66
C VAL A 34 21.90 43.84 12.84
N SER A 35 23.13 43.36 13.01
CA SER A 35 24.21 44.11 13.63
C SER A 35 25.40 44.06 12.68
N GLU A 36 25.85 45.23 12.27
CA GLU A 36 27.00 45.48 11.40
C GLU A 36 28.27 44.77 11.91
N GLY A 37 29.04 44.17 10.99
CA GLY A 37 30.37 43.63 11.26
C GLY A 37 30.79 42.52 10.31
N THR A 38 31.60 42.87 9.30
CA THR A 38 32.64 42.07 8.63
C THR A 38 32.71 40.56 8.96
N ASP A 39 32.43 39.68 7.98
CA ASP A 39 33.45 38.87 7.29
C ASP A 39 32.80 38.01 6.17
N ASN A 40 33.29 38.10 4.93
CA ASN A 40 32.75 37.41 3.74
C ASN A 40 33.45 36.06 3.48
N GLY A 41 33.85 35.34 4.54
CA GLY A 41 34.74 34.16 4.43
C GLY A 41 34.08 32.77 4.45
N ASP A 42 32.91 32.59 5.06
CA ASP A 42 32.47 31.24 5.52
C ASP A 42 31.33 30.57 4.74
N LEU A 43 30.79 31.22 3.71
CA LEU A 43 29.74 30.58 2.89
C LEU A 43 30.22 29.36 2.09
N PRO A 44 31.44 29.35 1.51
CA PRO A 44 31.93 28.20 0.75
C PRO A 44 32.20 26.96 1.61
N SER A 45 32.68 27.14 2.85
CA SER A 45 33.02 26.03 3.76
C SER A 45 31.76 25.31 4.25
N TYR A 46 30.70 26.05 4.53
CA TYR A 46 29.40 25.48 4.91
C TYR A 46 28.75 24.69 3.77
N VAL A 47 28.84 25.20 2.54
CA VAL A 47 28.31 24.51 1.35
C VAL A 47 29.11 23.24 1.05
N SER A 48 30.44 23.28 1.13
CA SER A 48 31.29 22.09 0.96
C SER A 48 31.02 21.04 2.04
N ALA A 49 30.93 21.42 3.32
CA ALA A 49 30.64 20.49 4.41
C ALA A 49 29.24 19.87 4.30
N PHE A 50 28.26 20.63 3.81
CA PHE A 50 26.92 20.11 3.55
C PHE A 50 26.91 19.11 2.38
N ILE A 51 27.66 19.38 1.31
CA ILE A 51 27.79 18.47 0.16
C ILE A 51 28.47 17.16 0.58
N GLU A 52 29.57 17.22 1.34
CA GLU A 52 30.23 16.00 1.84
C GLU A 52 29.34 15.19 2.79
N LYS A 53 28.50 15.86 3.60
CA LYS A 53 27.62 15.21 4.57
C LYS A 53 26.36 14.58 3.94
N GLU A 54 25.69 15.29 3.05
CA GLU A 54 24.38 14.88 2.52
C GLU A 54 24.47 14.14 1.19
N VAL A 55 25.43 14.50 0.34
CA VAL A 55 25.59 13.92 -1.00
C VAL A 55 26.53 12.72 -0.92
N GLY A 56 27.72 12.87 -0.35
CA GLY A 56 28.79 11.85 -0.33
C GLY A 56 29.72 11.93 -1.55
N ASN A 57 30.87 11.24 -1.50
CA ASN A 57 31.99 11.42 -2.45
C ASN A 57 32.12 10.34 -3.54
N ASP A 58 31.12 9.45 -3.73
CA ASP A 58 31.20 8.32 -4.68
C ASP A 58 30.17 8.40 -5.84
N LEU A 59 30.31 7.56 -6.88
CA LEU A 59 29.43 7.62 -8.05
C LEU A 59 27.95 7.29 -7.73
N LYS A 60 27.68 6.56 -6.63
CA LYS A 60 26.32 6.28 -6.14
C LYS A 60 25.68 7.50 -5.45
N SER A 61 26.49 8.37 -4.86
CA SER A 61 26.08 9.65 -4.25
C SER A 61 25.41 10.62 -5.24
N LEU A 62 25.76 10.54 -6.52
CA LEU A 62 25.13 11.34 -7.60
C LEU A 62 23.64 11.00 -7.80
N LYS A 63 23.22 9.73 -7.64
CA LYS A 63 21.79 9.36 -7.70
C LYS A 63 21.00 9.97 -6.53
N LYS A 64 21.65 10.18 -5.38
CA LYS A 64 21.09 10.85 -4.21
C LYS A 64 20.91 12.35 -4.47
N LEU A 65 21.85 12.95 -5.20
CA LEU A 65 21.76 14.35 -5.62
C LEU A 65 20.56 14.58 -6.53
N ASP A 66 20.29 13.70 -7.50
CA ASP A 66 19.09 13.80 -8.36
C ASP A 66 17.80 13.74 -7.55
N LYS A 67 17.66 12.75 -6.64
CA LYS A 67 16.49 12.67 -5.75
C LYS A 67 16.34 13.91 -4.85
N LEU A 68 17.44 14.45 -4.34
CA LEU A 68 17.41 15.66 -3.51
C LEU A 68 17.09 16.91 -4.33
N ILE A 69 17.58 17.03 -5.56
CA ILE A 69 17.22 18.09 -6.48
C ILE A 69 15.73 18.01 -6.78
N GLU A 70 15.21 16.82 -7.10
CA GLU A 70 13.79 16.60 -7.38
C GLU A 70 12.92 16.97 -6.16
N GLN A 71 13.26 16.48 -4.97
CA GLN A 71 12.58 16.85 -3.71
C GLN A 71 12.62 18.36 -3.43
N ARG A 72 13.76 19.00 -3.65
CA ARG A 72 13.92 20.45 -3.41
C ARG A 72 13.18 21.27 -4.46
N THR A 73 13.09 20.77 -5.70
CA THR A 73 12.34 21.39 -6.79
C THR A 73 10.84 21.29 -6.50
N VAL A 74 10.34 20.12 -6.08
CA VAL A 74 8.96 19.93 -5.64
C VAL A 74 8.64 20.81 -4.43
N SER A 75 9.51 20.85 -3.41
CA SER A 75 9.34 21.71 -2.23
C SER A 75 9.33 23.20 -2.59
N LYS A 76 10.18 23.61 -3.55
CA LYS A 76 10.21 24.98 -4.05
C LYS A 76 8.93 25.32 -4.82
N MET A 77 8.45 24.42 -5.68
CA MET A 77 7.17 24.59 -6.38
C MET A 77 6.02 24.72 -5.39
N GLN A 78 5.94 23.86 -4.37
CA GLN A 78 4.93 23.95 -3.30
C GLN A 78 5.02 25.27 -2.52
N LEU A 79 6.23 25.74 -2.18
CA LEU A 79 6.42 27.01 -1.50
C LEU A 79 6.02 28.21 -2.38
N GLU A 80 6.28 28.13 -3.68
CA GLU A 80 5.95 29.16 -4.66
C GLU A 80 4.43 29.20 -4.93
N GLU A 81 3.77 28.04 -4.96
CA GLU A 81 2.31 27.88 -4.96
C GLU A 81 1.71 28.53 -3.70
N GLN A 82 2.19 28.17 -2.50
CA GLN A 82 1.74 28.77 -1.24
C GLN A 82 1.95 30.29 -1.19
N LYS A 83 3.09 30.79 -1.71
CA LYS A 83 3.36 32.23 -1.82
C LYS A 83 2.40 32.90 -2.78
N ASN A 84 2.09 32.28 -3.91
CA ASN A 84 1.11 32.78 -4.87
C ASN A 84 -0.30 32.78 -4.30
N GLN A 85 -0.68 31.75 -3.54
CA GLN A 85 -1.95 31.69 -2.81
C GLN A 85 -2.04 32.78 -1.74
N LYS A 86 -0.96 33.05 -1.00
CA LYS A 86 -0.86 34.18 -0.05
C LYS A 86 -0.92 35.54 -0.75
N ARG A 87 -0.21 35.72 -1.87
CA ARG A 87 -0.26 36.95 -2.68
C ARG A 87 -1.65 37.17 -3.25
N PHE A 88 -2.32 36.11 -3.68
CA PHE A 88 -3.71 36.15 -4.12
C PHE A 88 -4.64 36.58 -2.99
N LEU A 89 -4.54 35.95 -1.81
CA LEU A 89 -5.30 36.35 -0.61
C LEU A 89 -5.07 37.84 -0.26
N ASN A 90 -3.82 38.32 -0.32
CA ASN A 90 -3.49 39.72 -0.08
C ASN A 90 -4.03 40.65 -1.17
N HIS A 91 -3.94 40.28 -2.44
CA HIS A 91 -4.48 41.07 -3.56
C HIS A 91 -6.00 41.17 -3.50
N VAL A 92 -6.68 40.07 -3.14
CA VAL A 92 -8.12 40.04 -2.86
C VAL A 92 -8.44 40.99 -1.69
N LEU A 93 -7.66 40.97 -0.59
CA LEU A 93 -7.85 41.89 0.55
C LEU A 93 -7.60 43.37 0.19
N GLU A 94 -6.61 43.67 -0.65
CA GLU A 94 -6.25 45.04 -1.05
C GLU A 94 -7.31 45.68 -1.97
N GLN A 95 -7.92 44.90 -2.87
CA GLN A 95 -9.00 45.38 -3.74
C GLN A 95 -10.35 45.59 -3.01
N GLU A 96 -10.44 45.31 -1.71
CA GLU A 96 -11.72 45.28 -0.98
C GLU A 96 -12.05 46.52 -0.15
N THR A 97 -11.08 47.42 0.10
CA THR A 97 -11.29 48.59 0.98
C THR A 97 -12.42 49.52 0.53
N HIS A 98 -12.75 49.57 -0.77
CA HIS A 98 -13.71 50.51 -1.36
C HIS A 98 -15.12 49.94 -1.60
N LEU A 99 -15.32 48.62 -1.59
CA LEU A 99 -16.59 47.97 -1.97
C LEU A 99 -17.63 47.91 -0.83
N PHE A 100 -17.25 48.22 0.42
CA PHE A 100 -18.08 47.94 1.61
C PHE A 100 -18.48 49.17 2.44
N SER A 101 -18.21 50.39 1.97
CA SER A 101 -18.54 51.62 2.69
C SER A 101 -20.07 51.89 2.79
N PRO A 102 -20.91 51.68 1.74
CA PRO A 102 -22.34 52.07 1.83
C PRO A 102 -23.35 50.92 2.02
N ILE A 103 -23.07 49.68 1.60
CA ILE A 103 -24.12 48.64 1.44
C ILE A 103 -24.49 47.95 2.77
N THR A 104 -23.65 48.03 3.79
CA THR A 104 -23.82 47.26 5.04
C THR A 104 -24.64 47.98 6.12
N VAL A 105 -25.15 49.19 5.86
CA VAL A 105 -25.83 50.01 6.89
C VAL A 105 -27.34 49.80 6.96
N ILE A 106 -28.03 49.38 5.90
CA ILE A 106 -29.46 49.73 5.79
C ILE A 106 -30.47 48.64 6.24
N GLN A 107 -30.10 47.42 6.67
CA GLN A 107 -31.14 46.38 6.91
C GLN A 107 -31.09 45.58 8.22
N ILE A 108 -30.29 45.97 9.21
CA ILE A 108 -30.35 45.33 10.55
C ILE A 108 -31.12 46.21 11.56
N GLU A 109 -31.20 47.52 11.32
CA GLU A 109 -31.85 48.47 12.24
C GLU A 109 -33.37 48.33 12.32
N GLU A 110 -34.04 47.90 11.24
CA GLU A 110 -35.52 47.87 11.20
C GLU A 110 -36.18 46.64 11.88
N ARG A 111 -35.45 45.56 12.19
CA ARG A 111 -36.09 44.29 12.61
C ARG A 111 -35.60 43.62 13.90
N VAL A 112 -34.49 44.07 14.50
CA VAL A 112 -33.90 43.37 15.67
C VAL A 112 -33.96 44.18 16.97
N GLY A 113 -34.52 45.40 16.97
CA GLY A 113 -34.72 46.19 18.19
C GLY A 113 -33.40 46.71 18.77
N THR A 114 -33.16 48.01 18.58
CA THR A 114 -32.36 48.98 19.35
C THR A 114 -31.12 48.57 20.17
N SER A 115 -30.48 47.42 19.94
CA SER A 115 -29.19 47.07 20.57
C SER A 115 -28.16 46.45 19.62
N SER A 116 -28.48 46.30 18.33
CA SER A 116 -27.53 45.79 17.33
C SER A 116 -26.67 46.91 16.72
N CYS A 117 -25.88 47.59 17.53
CA CYS A 117 -24.79 48.39 17.01
C CYS A 117 -23.53 47.51 16.86
N TYR A 118 -22.86 47.54 15.70
CA TYR A 118 -21.45 47.17 15.48
C TYR A 118 -21.03 45.78 14.93
N LEU A 119 -21.86 45.01 14.23
CA LEU A 119 -21.39 43.83 13.47
C LEU A 119 -21.09 44.12 11.98
N LYS A 120 -20.32 45.18 11.69
CA LYS A 120 -19.62 45.35 10.40
C LYS A 120 -18.26 44.67 10.46
N TRP A 121 -17.91 43.86 9.47
CA TRP A 121 -16.55 43.33 9.33
C TRP A 121 -16.19 43.12 7.86
N SER A 122 -14.96 43.45 7.49
CA SER A 122 -14.40 43.35 6.14
C SER A 122 -13.22 42.36 6.07
N THR A 123 -12.56 42.09 7.20
CA THR A 123 -11.42 41.16 7.28
C THR A 123 -11.69 39.99 8.22
N VAL A 124 -10.89 38.93 8.04
CA VAL A 124 -10.95 37.75 8.91
C VAL A 124 -10.50 38.09 10.35
N GLU A 125 -9.62 39.08 10.55
CA GLU A 125 -9.29 39.58 11.88
C GLU A 125 -10.47 40.28 12.57
N GLU A 126 -11.27 41.07 11.83
CA GLU A 126 -12.44 41.73 12.39
C GLU A 126 -13.55 40.74 12.76
N LEU A 127 -13.76 39.70 11.95
CA LEU A 127 -14.62 38.58 12.31
C LEU A 127 -14.16 37.97 13.64
N LYS A 128 -12.85 37.70 13.81
CA LYS A 128 -12.29 37.11 15.03
C LYS A 128 -12.58 37.95 16.28
N GLY A 129 -12.33 39.26 16.21
CA GLY A 129 -12.57 40.17 17.34
C GLY A 129 -14.05 40.28 17.73
N LYS A 130 -14.95 40.05 16.76
CA LYS A 130 -16.41 40.17 16.96
C LYS A 130 -17.11 38.83 17.19
N TRP A 131 -16.45 37.70 16.90
CA TRP A 131 -17.02 36.36 17.01
C TRP A 131 -17.43 36.03 18.45
N GLY A 132 -16.57 36.32 19.43
CA GLY A 132 -16.88 36.08 20.85
C GLY A 132 -18.07 36.90 21.36
N LEU A 133 -18.17 38.17 20.92
CA LEU A 133 -19.29 39.06 21.24
C LEU A 133 -20.58 38.58 20.57
N PHE A 134 -20.50 38.12 19.33
CA PHE A 134 -21.62 37.58 18.57
C PHE A 134 -22.17 36.28 19.18
N VAL A 135 -21.28 35.34 19.51
CA VAL A 135 -21.67 34.08 20.17
C VAL A 135 -22.33 34.38 21.51
N SER A 136 -21.77 35.31 22.29
CA SER A 136 -22.37 35.76 23.55
C SER A 136 -23.74 36.42 23.34
N TYR A 137 -23.88 37.26 22.31
CA TYR A 137 -25.14 37.93 21.96
C TYR A 137 -26.22 36.97 21.47
N ILE A 138 -25.88 35.97 20.66
CA ILE A 138 -26.84 34.93 20.25
C ILE A 138 -27.25 34.08 21.45
N THR A 139 -26.27 33.64 22.25
CA THR A 139 -26.55 32.79 23.40
C THR A 139 -27.44 33.53 24.42
N PHE A 140 -27.24 34.85 24.59
CA PHE A 140 -28.03 35.68 25.51
C PHE A 140 -29.38 36.14 24.94
N SER A 141 -29.45 36.53 23.65
CA SER A 141 -30.65 37.16 23.07
C SER A 141 -31.62 36.18 22.43
N PHE A 142 -31.19 34.96 22.07
CA PHE A 142 -32.02 34.01 21.30
C PHE A 142 -32.50 32.77 22.09
N GLU A 143 -32.20 32.66 23.39
CA GLU A 143 -32.89 31.68 24.26
C GLU A 143 -34.40 31.99 24.42
N GLY A 144 -34.87 33.19 24.06
CA GLY A 144 -36.27 33.62 24.22
C GLY A 144 -37.10 33.85 22.94
N PHE A 145 -36.50 33.85 21.74
CA PHE A 145 -37.21 34.22 20.51
C PHE A 145 -37.06 33.16 19.40
N CYS A 146 -38.08 32.29 19.27
CA CYS A 146 -38.39 31.59 18.04
C CYS A 146 -38.92 32.59 16.99
N LEU A 147 -38.04 33.43 16.43
CA LEU A 147 -38.37 34.21 15.24
C LEU A 147 -38.43 33.28 14.03
N ARG A 148 -39.55 33.34 13.29
CA ARG A 148 -39.81 32.52 12.09
C ARG A 148 -38.65 32.63 11.10
N ASP A 149 -38.15 31.48 10.69
CA ASP A 149 -36.96 31.24 9.86
C ASP A 149 -37.07 31.74 8.39
N GLU A 150 -38.08 32.55 8.06
CA GLU A 150 -38.63 32.63 6.69
C GLU A 150 -38.26 33.85 5.83
N LEU A 151 -37.39 34.78 6.26
CA LEU A 151 -37.37 36.12 5.63
C LEU A 151 -36.07 36.66 5.03
N LEU A 152 -35.06 35.82 4.75
CA LEU A 152 -33.96 36.23 3.86
C LEU A 152 -33.66 35.16 2.81
N THR A 153 -34.36 35.25 1.68
CA THR A 153 -34.26 34.39 0.47
C THR A 153 -34.46 32.91 0.74
N GLU A 154 -35.41 32.27 0.05
CA GLU A 154 -35.38 30.82 -0.11
C GLU A 154 -33.94 30.42 -0.44
N PRO A 155 -33.28 29.62 0.42
CA PRO A 155 -31.95 29.16 0.09
C PRO A 155 -32.15 28.37 -1.20
N LYS A 156 -31.66 28.87 -2.34
CA LYS A 156 -31.61 28.07 -3.58
C LYS A 156 -30.87 26.80 -3.21
N GLN A 157 -31.63 25.76 -2.90
CA GLN A 157 -31.10 24.46 -2.56
C GLN A 157 -30.38 23.98 -3.81
N LEU A 158 -29.27 23.27 -3.60
CA LEU A 158 -28.64 22.59 -4.72
C LEU A 158 -29.70 21.67 -5.37
N PRO A 159 -29.66 21.48 -6.69
CA PRO A 159 -30.62 20.62 -7.38
C PRO A 159 -30.74 19.25 -6.70
N GLU A 160 -31.94 18.66 -6.70
CA GLU A 160 -32.24 17.41 -5.99
C GLU A 160 -31.32 16.23 -6.40
N LYS A 161 -30.73 16.30 -7.60
CA LYS A 161 -29.80 15.30 -8.13
C LYS A 161 -28.55 15.03 -7.27
N TYR A 162 -28.23 15.90 -6.31
CA TYR A 162 -27.04 15.78 -5.46
C TYR A 162 -27.27 15.02 -4.14
N SER A 163 -28.47 14.48 -3.90
CA SER A 163 -28.81 13.61 -2.75
C SER A 163 -28.21 14.08 -1.42
N LEU A 164 -28.39 15.36 -1.09
CA LEU A 164 -27.77 15.97 0.10
C LEU A 164 -28.47 15.52 1.39
N PRO A 165 -27.75 15.42 2.52
CA PRO A 165 -28.35 15.11 3.81
C PRO A 165 -29.35 16.19 4.21
N ALA A 166 -30.49 15.78 4.77
CA ALA A 166 -31.46 16.70 5.33
C ALA A 166 -30.80 17.54 6.43
N SER A 167 -30.87 18.87 6.31
CA SER A 167 -30.24 19.76 7.28
C SER A 167 -31.15 20.94 7.62
N PRO A 168 -31.29 21.31 8.91
CA PRO A 168 -32.15 22.41 9.33
C PRO A 168 -31.62 23.73 8.80
N SER A 169 -32.47 24.71 8.49
CA SER A 169 -32.06 26.06 8.06
C SER A 169 -30.98 26.65 8.96
N VAL A 170 -30.02 27.35 8.35
CA VAL A 170 -29.05 28.14 9.11
C VAL A 170 -29.83 29.28 9.76
N ILE A 171 -29.69 29.46 11.08
CA ILE A 171 -30.41 30.51 11.81
C ILE A 171 -30.09 31.91 11.25
N LEU A 172 -31.08 32.80 11.27
CA LEU A 172 -31.00 34.14 10.67
C LEU A 172 -29.72 34.92 11.03
N PRO A 173 -29.24 34.96 12.30
CA PRO A 173 -28.00 35.67 12.62
C PRO A 173 -26.77 35.15 11.86
N ILE A 174 -26.68 33.83 11.67
CA ILE A 174 -25.57 33.21 10.94
C ILE A 174 -25.72 33.49 9.44
N GLN A 175 -26.94 33.53 8.89
CA GLN A 175 -27.17 33.95 7.51
C GLN A 175 -26.69 35.38 7.26
N ILE A 176 -26.97 36.30 8.18
CA ILE A 176 -26.48 37.68 8.14
C ILE A 176 -24.96 37.72 8.15
N MET A 177 -24.31 36.95 9.03
CA MET A 177 -22.84 36.86 9.06
C MET A 177 -22.23 36.27 7.80
N LEU A 178 -22.90 35.33 7.14
CA LEU A 178 -22.42 34.76 5.90
C LEU A 178 -22.56 35.74 4.73
N THR A 179 -23.46 36.72 4.80
CA THR A 179 -23.80 37.60 3.67
C THR A 179 -22.58 38.34 3.08
N PRO A 180 -21.68 38.97 3.87
CA PRO A 180 -20.46 39.58 3.35
C PRO A 180 -19.54 38.56 2.65
N LEU A 181 -19.36 37.38 3.23
CA LEU A 181 -18.55 36.31 2.64
C LEU A 181 -19.17 35.75 1.36
N GLN A 182 -20.48 35.58 1.31
CA GLN A 182 -21.18 35.15 0.11
C GLN A 182 -21.04 36.17 -1.02
N LYS A 183 -21.14 37.47 -0.71
CA LYS A 183 -20.91 38.55 -1.68
C LYS A 183 -19.47 38.53 -2.19
N ARG A 184 -18.50 38.41 -1.30
CA ARG A 184 -17.07 38.27 -1.63
C ARG A 184 -16.80 37.07 -2.53
N PHE A 185 -17.25 35.89 -2.12
CA PHE A 185 -17.09 34.65 -2.87
C PHE A 185 -17.71 34.76 -4.27
N ARG A 186 -18.93 35.30 -4.39
CA ARG A 186 -19.59 35.51 -5.68
C ARG A 186 -18.85 36.53 -6.54
N TYR A 187 -18.32 37.61 -5.96
CA TYR A 187 -17.60 38.62 -6.71
C TYR A 187 -16.34 38.05 -7.37
N HIS A 188 -15.54 37.25 -6.65
CA HIS A 188 -14.30 36.68 -7.18
C HIS A 188 -14.53 35.44 -8.06
N PHE A 189 -15.41 34.53 -7.63
CA PHE A 189 -15.50 33.19 -8.22
C PHE A 189 -16.74 32.98 -9.10
N ARG A 190 -17.42 34.06 -9.51
CA ARG A 190 -18.50 34.03 -10.51
C ARG A 190 -18.31 35.12 -11.57
N GLY A 191 -18.92 34.90 -12.73
CA GLY A 191 -18.84 35.84 -13.86
C GLY A 191 -17.47 35.81 -14.55
N ASN A 192 -17.11 36.92 -15.20
CA ASN A 192 -15.93 37.01 -16.08
C ASN A 192 -14.69 37.61 -15.39
N ARG A 193 -14.45 37.26 -14.12
CA ARG A 193 -13.29 37.73 -13.36
C ARG A 193 -12.08 36.85 -13.62
N GLN A 194 -10.88 37.45 -13.62
CA GLN A 194 -9.60 36.73 -13.72
C GLN A 194 -9.36 35.74 -12.56
N THR A 195 -10.11 35.88 -11.47
CA THR A 195 -10.05 35.00 -10.30
C THR A 195 -10.99 33.79 -10.43
N ASN A 196 -11.88 33.79 -11.41
CA ASN A 196 -12.79 32.67 -11.71
C ASN A 196 -12.19 31.77 -12.81
N VAL A 197 -11.16 31.00 -12.44
CA VAL A 197 -10.41 30.15 -13.38
C VAL A 197 -10.71 28.68 -13.10
N LEU A 198 -11.22 27.96 -14.10
CA LEU A 198 -11.59 26.55 -13.97
C LEU A 198 -10.39 25.63 -13.70
N SER A 199 -9.20 26.00 -14.17
CA SER A 199 -7.96 25.25 -13.93
C SER A 199 -7.32 25.49 -12.56
N LYS A 200 -7.89 26.39 -11.75
CA LYS A 200 -7.36 26.77 -10.43
C LYS A 200 -8.42 26.64 -9.32
N PRO A 201 -9.00 25.44 -9.11
CA PRO A 201 -10.00 25.22 -8.07
C PRO A 201 -9.50 25.48 -6.65
N GLU A 202 -8.20 25.30 -6.41
CA GLU A 202 -7.53 25.57 -5.13
C GLU A 202 -7.71 27.03 -4.65
N TRP A 203 -8.00 27.98 -5.55
CA TRP A 203 -8.21 29.38 -5.18
C TRP A 203 -9.49 29.60 -4.38
N TYR A 204 -10.60 28.98 -4.77
CA TYR A 204 -11.85 29.12 -4.03
C TYR A 204 -11.92 28.18 -2.84
N LEU A 205 -11.23 27.03 -2.88
CA LEU A 205 -11.09 26.12 -1.75
C LEU A 205 -10.25 26.77 -0.63
N ALA A 206 -9.13 27.40 -0.97
CA ALA A 206 -8.29 28.06 0.02
C ALA A 206 -8.86 29.37 0.56
N GLN A 207 -9.85 29.99 -0.10
CA GLN A 207 -10.52 31.16 0.49
C GLN A 207 -11.29 30.78 1.76
N ILE A 208 -11.83 29.56 1.85
CA ILE A 208 -12.66 29.14 2.98
C ILE A 208 -11.86 28.50 4.13
N GLN A 209 -10.73 27.85 3.85
CA GLN A 209 -9.89 27.15 4.84
C GLN A 209 -9.51 28.04 6.06
N PRO A 210 -8.94 29.26 5.89
CA PRO A 210 -8.54 30.09 7.03
C PRO A 210 -9.71 30.56 7.90
N ILE A 211 -10.93 30.57 7.33
CA ILE A 211 -12.14 30.96 8.03
C ILE A 211 -12.65 29.78 8.86
N LEU A 212 -12.55 28.55 8.33
CA LEU A 212 -12.89 27.32 9.04
C LEU A 212 -11.99 27.11 10.27
N ASP A 213 -10.67 27.32 10.13
CA ASP A 213 -9.72 27.24 11.25
C ASP A 213 -10.07 28.15 12.42
N LYS A 214 -10.52 29.37 12.12
CA LYS A 214 -10.77 30.40 13.13
C LYS A 214 -12.13 30.27 13.79
N VAL A 215 -13.12 29.69 13.09
CA VAL A 215 -14.50 29.54 13.59
C VAL A 215 -14.75 28.16 14.20
N GLY A 216 -14.02 27.13 13.76
CA GLY A 216 -14.22 25.74 14.15
C GLY A 216 -13.92 25.43 15.61
N SER A 217 -13.36 26.37 16.39
CA SER A 217 -12.67 25.95 17.60
C SER A 217 -13.52 25.53 18.80
N LEU A 218 -14.83 25.83 18.99
CA LEU A 218 -15.53 25.35 20.21
C LEU A 218 -17.09 25.44 20.34
N VAL A 219 -17.91 25.79 19.32
CA VAL A 219 -19.39 26.00 19.53
C VAL A 219 -20.27 25.49 18.38
N MET A 220 -21.47 24.95 18.67
CA MET A 220 -22.51 24.53 17.69
C MET A 220 -22.84 25.59 16.62
N GLN A 221 -22.67 26.88 16.96
CA GLN A 221 -22.85 28.00 16.05
C GLN A 221 -21.74 28.09 15.00
N GLY A 222 -20.50 27.71 15.37
CA GLY A 222 -19.37 27.58 14.44
C GLY A 222 -19.63 26.50 13.40
N LEU A 223 -20.16 25.34 13.80
CA LEU A 223 -20.54 24.28 12.87
C LEU A 223 -21.60 24.72 11.86
N LYS A 224 -22.63 25.45 12.31
CA LYS A 224 -23.67 26.03 11.43
C LYS A 224 -23.09 27.06 10.46
N PHE A 225 -22.10 27.85 10.89
CA PHE A 225 -21.39 28.80 10.05
C PHE A 225 -20.51 28.09 9.01
N SER A 226 -19.70 27.11 9.42
CA SER A 226 -18.89 26.26 8.55
C SER A 226 -19.74 25.58 7.47
N ARG A 227 -20.94 25.08 7.83
CA ARG A 227 -21.90 24.53 6.87
C ARG A 227 -22.32 25.56 5.82
N GLY A 228 -22.54 26.81 6.23
CA GLY A 228 -22.88 27.91 5.34
C GLY A 228 -21.76 28.29 4.35
N LEU A 229 -20.50 28.21 4.79
CA LEU A 229 -19.33 28.36 3.92
C LEU A 229 -19.21 27.20 2.94
N MET A 230 -19.41 25.97 3.42
CA MET A 230 -19.35 24.77 2.60
C MET A 230 -20.34 24.85 1.43
N MET A 231 -21.56 25.34 1.69
CA MET A 231 -22.57 25.56 0.64
C MET A 231 -22.13 26.51 -0.50
N LEU A 232 -21.17 27.43 -0.26
CA LEU A 232 -20.59 28.25 -1.34
C LEU A 232 -19.74 27.41 -2.29
N VAL A 233 -18.89 26.55 -1.73
CA VAL A 233 -18.03 25.64 -2.48
C VAL A 233 -18.85 24.59 -3.21
N LEU A 234 -19.84 23.97 -2.55
CA LEU A 234 -20.71 22.98 -3.20
C LEU A 234 -21.43 23.56 -4.42
N ARG A 235 -21.96 24.79 -4.31
CA ARG A 235 -22.57 25.50 -5.44
C ARG A 235 -21.57 25.84 -6.53
N LYS A 236 -20.32 26.14 -6.19
CA LYS A 236 -19.26 26.44 -7.16
C LYS A 236 -18.91 25.19 -7.95
N LEU A 237 -18.61 24.09 -7.25
CA LEU A 237 -18.37 22.78 -7.85
C LEU A 237 -19.51 22.32 -8.76
N ALA A 238 -20.77 22.43 -8.31
CA ALA A 238 -21.94 22.05 -9.10
C ALA A 238 -22.07 22.86 -10.41
N THR A 239 -21.47 24.04 -10.50
CA THR A 239 -21.44 24.85 -11.73
C THR A 239 -20.24 24.52 -12.61
N ASP A 240 -19.09 24.25 -12.00
CA ASP A 240 -17.82 24.10 -12.71
C ASP A 240 -17.66 22.70 -13.32
N ILE A 241 -18.08 21.65 -12.58
CA ILE A 241 -17.95 20.25 -13.00
C ILE A 241 -18.52 19.99 -14.40
N PRO A 242 -19.75 20.43 -14.75
CA PRO A 242 -20.29 20.20 -16.09
C PRO A 242 -19.42 20.76 -17.22
N CYS A 243 -18.69 21.85 -16.99
CA CYS A 243 -17.79 22.45 -17.97
C CYS A 243 -16.46 21.69 -18.10
N LEU A 244 -16.11 20.88 -17.11
CA LEU A 244 -14.84 20.16 -17.01
C LEU A 244 -14.93 18.70 -17.46
N LEU A 245 -16.14 18.16 -17.66
CA LEU A 245 -16.33 16.75 -18.03
C LEU A 245 -15.62 16.36 -19.34
N TYR A 246 -15.29 17.30 -20.22
CA TYR A 246 -14.65 17.03 -21.51
C TYR A 246 -13.11 17.17 -21.51
N ASP A 247 -12.49 17.59 -20.40
CA ASP A 247 -11.04 17.73 -20.28
C ASP A 247 -10.53 16.87 -19.12
N ASP A 248 -9.89 15.74 -19.45
CA ASP A 248 -9.42 14.75 -18.48
C ASP A 248 -8.43 15.35 -17.47
N ASN A 249 -7.52 16.22 -17.92
CA ASN A 249 -6.48 16.79 -17.06
C ASN A 249 -7.07 17.79 -16.06
N LEU A 250 -7.91 18.70 -16.55
CA LEU A 250 -8.56 19.69 -15.67
C LEU A 250 -9.53 19.02 -14.70
N PHE A 251 -10.26 18.00 -15.15
CA PHE A 251 -11.15 17.24 -14.29
C PHE A 251 -10.38 16.46 -13.22
N CYS A 252 -9.29 15.78 -13.56
CA CYS A 252 -8.41 15.11 -12.59
C CYS A 252 -7.88 16.09 -11.55
N HIS A 253 -7.33 17.22 -11.99
CA HIS A 253 -6.81 18.26 -11.10
C HIS A 253 -7.89 18.74 -10.12
N LEU A 254 -9.10 19.01 -10.61
CA LEU A 254 -10.23 19.36 -9.75
C LEU A 254 -10.52 18.28 -8.70
N VAL A 255 -10.62 17.02 -9.11
CA VAL A 255 -10.93 15.93 -8.20
C VAL A 255 -9.83 15.76 -7.15
N ASP A 256 -8.56 15.83 -7.53
CA ASP A 256 -7.44 15.72 -6.60
C ASP A 256 -7.44 16.85 -5.57
N GLU A 257 -7.63 18.10 -6.00
CA GLU A 257 -7.75 19.25 -5.09
C GLU A 257 -8.96 19.12 -4.15
N VAL A 258 -10.10 18.61 -4.65
CA VAL A 258 -11.28 18.36 -3.82
C VAL A 258 -11.02 17.26 -2.79
N LEU A 259 -10.35 16.17 -3.16
CA LEU A 259 -10.02 15.08 -2.24
C LEU A 259 -9.03 15.55 -1.15
N LEU A 260 -8.05 16.37 -1.53
CA LEU A 260 -7.11 17.01 -0.60
C LEU A 260 -7.86 17.93 0.38
N PHE A 261 -8.72 18.80 -0.13
CA PHE A 261 -9.56 19.69 0.67
C PHE A 261 -10.47 18.92 1.63
N GLU A 262 -11.14 17.85 1.17
CA GLU A 262 -12.01 17.00 2.00
C GLU A 262 -11.25 16.32 3.14
N ARG A 263 -10.01 15.89 2.90
CA ARG A 263 -9.15 15.31 3.93
C ARG A 263 -8.83 16.35 5.00
N GLU A 264 -8.44 17.55 4.62
CA GLU A 264 -8.16 18.66 5.55
C GLU A 264 -9.42 19.10 6.31
N LEU A 265 -10.56 19.15 5.62
CA LEU A 265 -11.86 19.52 6.20
C LEU A 265 -12.25 18.66 7.39
N HIS A 266 -12.04 17.34 7.30
CA HIS A 266 -12.36 16.42 8.38
C HIS A 266 -11.25 16.28 9.42
N SER A 267 -9.98 16.20 8.99
CA SER A 267 -8.85 15.95 9.90
C SER A 267 -8.36 17.17 10.67
N VAL A 268 -8.35 18.35 10.05
CA VAL A 268 -7.84 19.60 10.64
C VAL A 268 -8.98 20.42 11.23
N HIS A 269 -10.07 20.58 10.48
CA HIS A 269 -11.17 21.47 10.88
C HIS A 269 -12.31 20.76 11.64
N GLY A 270 -12.24 19.43 11.79
CA GLY A 270 -13.23 18.65 12.55
C GLY A 270 -14.65 18.73 11.98
N TYR A 271 -14.80 18.95 10.67
CA TYR A 271 -16.11 19.04 10.04
C TYR A 271 -16.85 17.69 10.15
N PRO A 272 -18.11 17.66 10.62
CA PRO A 272 -18.83 16.40 10.80
C PRO A 272 -19.19 15.70 9.49
N ALA A 273 -18.92 14.39 9.42
CA ALA A 273 -19.19 13.57 8.24
C ALA A 273 -20.68 13.45 7.85
N HIS A 274 -21.61 13.74 8.76
CA HIS A 274 -23.05 13.72 8.48
C HIS A 274 -23.57 14.98 7.77
N PHE A 275 -22.71 15.99 7.59
CA PHE A 275 -23.05 17.18 6.83
C PHE A 275 -22.76 17.02 5.33
N ALA A 276 -23.41 17.85 4.52
CA ALA A 276 -23.11 17.96 3.10
C ALA A 276 -21.63 18.35 2.88
N SER A 277 -20.99 17.62 1.97
CA SER A 277 -19.58 17.72 1.61
C SER A 277 -19.39 17.65 0.09
N CYS A 278 -18.20 17.97 -0.42
CA CYS A 278 -17.89 17.91 -1.85
C CYS A 278 -18.09 16.51 -2.43
N MET A 279 -17.94 15.47 -1.59
CA MET A 279 -18.15 14.07 -1.99
C MET A 279 -19.58 13.82 -2.51
N HIS A 280 -20.57 14.57 -2.04
CA HIS A 280 -21.95 14.47 -2.54
C HIS A 280 -22.09 15.02 -3.97
N ILE A 281 -21.30 16.04 -4.30
CA ILE A 281 -21.29 16.62 -5.66
C ILE A 281 -20.58 15.66 -6.63
N LEU A 282 -19.44 15.09 -6.20
CA LEU A 282 -18.70 14.10 -6.99
C LEU A 282 -19.45 12.77 -7.15
N SER A 283 -20.41 12.47 -6.27
CA SER A 283 -21.25 11.25 -6.33
C SER A 283 -22.42 11.36 -7.31
N GLU A 284 -22.63 12.52 -7.92
CA GLU A 284 -23.63 12.70 -8.98
C GLU A 284 -23.28 11.83 -10.19
N GLU A 285 -24.27 11.18 -10.80
CA GLU A 285 -24.06 10.10 -11.76
C GLU A 285 -23.11 10.46 -12.90
N THR A 286 -23.29 11.61 -13.55
CA THR A 286 -22.48 11.99 -14.72
C THR A 286 -21.04 12.31 -14.33
N CYS A 287 -20.87 13.00 -13.20
CA CYS A 287 -19.55 13.28 -12.64
C CYS A 287 -18.84 12.01 -12.19
N PHE A 288 -19.59 11.10 -11.54
CA PHE A 288 -19.07 9.87 -10.97
C PHE A 288 -18.60 8.90 -12.04
N GLN A 289 -19.42 8.65 -13.07
CA GLN A 289 -19.02 7.80 -14.21
C GLN A 289 -17.78 8.36 -14.89
N ARG A 290 -17.74 9.69 -15.11
CA ARG A 290 -16.56 10.32 -15.70
C ARG A 290 -15.33 10.16 -14.83
N TRP A 291 -15.47 10.25 -13.50
CA TRP A 291 -14.38 10.02 -12.57
C TRP A 291 -13.83 8.60 -12.65
N LEU A 292 -14.69 7.58 -12.71
CA LEU A 292 -14.26 6.19 -12.94
C LEU A 292 -13.45 6.07 -14.24
N THR A 293 -13.99 6.54 -15.36
CA THR A 293 -13.36 6.43 -16.69
C THR A 293 -11.99 7.13 -16.74
N VAL A 294 -11.88 8.35 -16.20
CA VAL A 294 -10.60 9.08 -16.26
C VAL A 294 -9.55 8.40 -15.38
N ARG A 295 -9.93 7.88 -14.20
CA ARG A 295 -9.00 7.16 -13.32
C ARG A 295 -8.52 5.85 -13.93
N GLU A 296 -9.42 5.11 -14.58
CA GLU A 296 -9.09 3.92 -15.37
C GLU A 296 -8.04 4.26 -16.44
N ASN A 297 -8.28 5.30 -17.25
CA ASN A 297 -7.38 5.73 -18.32
C ASN A 297 -5.99 6.14 -17.81
N VAL A 298 -5.92 6.94 -16.74
CA VAL A 298 -4.63 7.39 -16.17
C VAL A 298 -3.77 6.19 -15.77
N ILE A 299 -4.38 5.21 -15.11
CA ILE A 299 -3.67 4.02 -14.65
C ILE A 299 -3.29 3.13 -15.85
N ALA A 300 -4.19 2.95 -16.82
CA ALA A 300 -3.90 2.19 -18.03
C ALA A 300 -2.70 2.77 -18.81
N LEU A 301 -2.61 4.09 -18.93
CA LEU A 301 -1.51 4.79 -19.61
C LEU A 301 -0.18 4.65 -18.86
N GLN A 302 -0.17 4.80 -17.53
CA GLN A 302 1.07 4.69 -16.73
C GLN A 302 1.60 3.25 -16.60
N LYS A 303 0.72 2.24 -16.73
CA LYS A 303 1.06 0.82 -16.69
C LYS A 303 1.87 0.33 -17.90
N MET A 304 1.79 0.98 -19.06
CA MET A 304 2.43 0.47 -20.29
C MET A 304 3.91 0.85 -20.41
N ASP A 305 4.34 1.99 -19.89
CA ASP A 305 5.70 2.52 -20.14
C ASP A 305 6.74 2.10 -19.09
N SER A 306 6.31 1.64 -17.91
CA SER A 306 7.19 1.39 -16.75
C SER A 306 7.63 -0.06 -16.53
N MET A 307 7.19 -1.01 -17.35
CA MET A 307 7.50 -2.45 -17.19
C MET A 307 8.99 -2.83 -17.44
N ILE A 308 9.87 -1.86 -17.65
CA ILE A 308 11.30 -2.07 -17.92
C ILE A 308 12.14 -1.18 -17.00
N SER A 309 12.29 -1.59 -15.75
CA SER A 309 13.32 -1.04 -14.86
C SER A 309 14.16 -2.18 -14.31
N THR A 310 15.47 -1.93 -14.23
CA THR A 310 16.52 -2.91 -13.87
C THR A 310 17.03 -2.74 -12.44
N ASP A 311 16.60 -1.70 -11.71
CA ASP A 311 17.02 -1.48 -10.33
C ASP A 311 16.04 -2.22 -9.40
N VAL A 312 16.56 -3.14 -8.57
CA VAL A 312 15.73 -3.95 -7.67
C VAL A 312 16.29 -3.89 -6.25
N ASP A 313 15.42 -3.57 -5.29
CA ASP A 313 15.71 -3.50 -3.84
C ASP A 313 15.85 -4.91 -3.20
N GLU A 314 16.17 -5.00 -1.91
CA GLU A 314 16.31 -6.27 -1.16
C GLU A 314 15.06 -7.18 -1.23
N MET A 315 13.86 -6.59 -1.30
CA MET A 315 12.61 -7.35 -1.51
C MET A 315 12.41 -7.83 -2.95
N LYS A 316 13.30 -7.42 -3.85
CA LYS A 316 13.29 -7.67 -5.29
C LYS A 316 11.98 -7.34 -5.98
N VAL A 317 11.26 -6.35 -5.44
CA VAL A 317 10.00 -5.85 -5.99
C VAL A 317 10.32 -5.02 -7.23
N PRO A 318 9.70 -5.31 -8.39
CA PRO A 318 9.88 -4.47 -9.56
C PRO A 318 9.13 -3.14 -9.43
N ASP A 319 9.74 -2.05 -9.90
CA ASP A 319 9.15 -0.69 -9.90
C ASP A 319 7.73 -0.65 -10.49
N CYS A 320 7.47 -1.45 -11.53
CA CYS A 320 6.15 -1.48 -12.16
C CYS A 320 5.05 -1.99 -11.22
N ALA A 321 5.38 -2.92 -10.31
CA ALA A 321 4.44 -3.45 -9.33
C ALA A 321 4.23 -2.45 -8.18
N GLU A 322 5.30 -1.80 -7.71
CA GLU A 322 5.20 -0.75 -6.69
C GLU A 322 4.41 0.46 -7.19
N LEU A 323 4.72 0.95 -8.39
CA LEU A 323 3.99 2.03 -9.03
C LEU A 323 2.51 1.66 -9.20
N PHE A 324 2.22 0.45 -9.70
CA PHE A 324 0.84 0.01 -9.86
C PHE A 324 0.08 -0.01 -8.52
N MET A 325 0.66 -0.58 -7.47
CA MET A 325 0.01 -0.60 -6.14
C MET A 325 -0.13 0.80 -5.54
N THR A 326 0.83 1.69 -5.78
CA THR A 326 0.75 3.10 -5.36
C THR A 326 -0.40 3.82 -6.05
N LEU A 327 -0.55 3.64 -7.37
CA LEU A 327 -1.65 4.22 -8.14
C LEU A 327 -3.00 3.65 -7.69
N LEU A 328 -3.07 2.35 -7.42
CA LEU A 328 -4.26 1.69 -6.91
C LEU A 328 -4.64 2.20 -5.51
N LEU A 329 -3.64 2.51 -4.67
CA LEU A 329 -3.84 3.12 -3.35
C LEU A 329 -4.33 4.57 -3.45
N LEU A 330 -3.81 5.36 -4.40
CA LEU A 330 -4.28 6.72 -4.66
C LEU A 330 -5.77 6.74 -5.07
N LEU A 331 -6.27 5.68 -5.73
CA LEU A 331 -7.70 5.56 -5.99
C LEU A 331 -8.53 5.46 -4.71
N THR A 332 -7.99 4.90 -3.61
CA THR A 332 -8.76 4.69 -2.36
C THR A 332 -9.25 5.97 -1.67
N GLY A 333 -9.02 7.16 -2.25
CA GLY A 333 -9.68 8.41 -1.85
C GLY A 333 -11.22 8.35 -1.87
N TYR A 334 -11.80 7.36 -2.56
CA TYR A 334 -13.25 7.10 -2.54
C TYR A 334 -13.79 6.62 -1.17
N LYS A 335 -12.93 6.35 -0.18
CA LYS A 335 -13.29 6.01 1.22
C LYS A 335 -14.36 6.93 1.81
N ASN A 336 -14.31 8.22 1.47
CA ASN A 336 -15.18 9.26 2.01
C ASN A 336 -16.47 9.47 1.20
N LEU A 337 -16.73 8.66 0.17
CA LEU A 337 -18.00 8.74 -0.55
C LEU A 337 -19.19 8.50 0.39
N PRO A 338 -20.32 9.21 0.21
CA PRO A 338 -21.47 9.13 1.10
C PRO A 338 -22.21 7.79 1.00
N THR A 339 -22.30 7.22 -0.21
CA THR A 339 -23.13 6.04 -0.47
C THR A 339 -22.28 4.78 -0.65
N ALA A 340 -22.69 3.69 0.01
CA ALA A 340 -22.07 2.37 -0.13
C ALA A 340 -22.00 1.90 -1.60
N SER A 341 -23.09 2.03 -2.35
CA SER A 341 -23.15 1.68 -3.78
C SER A 341 -22.04 2.33 -4.62
N ARG A 342 -21.71 3.60 -4.36
CA ARG A 342 -20.63 4.32 -5.07
C ARG A 342 -19.25 3.79 -4.69
N LYS A 343 -19.04 3.43 -3.42
CA LYS A 343 -17.79 2.80 -2.99
C LYS A 343 -17.60 1.42 -3.64
N LEU A 344 -18.69 0.65 -3.76
CA LEU A 344 -18.66 -0.66 -4.41
C LEU A 344 -18.32 -0.56 -5.91
N GLN A 345 -18.85 0.46 -6.63
CA GLN A 345 -18.46 0.69 -8.03
C GLN A 345 -16.96 1.00 -8.19
N PHE A 346 -16.38 1.77 -7.26
CA PHE A 346 -14.93 1.99 -7.24
C PHE A 346 -14.14 0.74 -6.87
N LEU A 347 -14.67 -0.10 -5.98
CA LEU A 347 -14.07 -1.39 -5.65
C LEU A 347 -14.04 -2.29 -6.88
N GLU A 348 -15.14 -2.38 -7.65
CA GLU A 348 -15.13 -3.15 -8.90
C GLU A 348 -14.11 -2.61 -9.91
N LEU A 349 -13.99 -1.29 -10.08
CA LEU A 349 -12.92 -0.71 -10.90
C LEU A 349 -11.52 -1.12 -10.40
N GLN A 350 -11.28 -1.12 -9.09
CA GLN A 350 -9.99 -1.58 -8.55
C GLN A 350 -9.74 -3.06 -8.88
N LYS A 351 -10.77 -3.90 -8.80
CA LYS A 351 -10.68 -5.33 -9.12
C LYS A 351 -10.38 -5.54 -10.61
N ASP A 352 -11.07 -4.83 -11.48
CA ASP A 352 -10.86 -4.85 -12.94
C ASP A 352 -9.42 -4.42 -13.29
N LEU A 353 -8.94 -3.33 -12.67
CA LEU A 353 -7.57 -2.85 -12.88
C LEU A 353 -6.49 -3.83 -12.42
N VAL A 354 -6.75 -4.60 -11.36
CA VAL A 354 -5.86 -5.69 -10.89
C VAL A 354 -5.91 -6.86 -11.88
N ASP A 355 -7.09 -7.22 -12.36
CA ASP A 355 -7.30 -8.28 -13.36
C ASP A 355 -6.54 -7.98 -14.66
N ASP A 356 -6.69 -6.77 -15.18
CA ASP A 356 -6.00 -6.27 -16.36
C ASP A 356 -4.48 -6.31 -16.20
N PHE A 357 -3.98 -5.88 -15.03
CA PHE A 357 -2.56 -5.92 -14.76
C PHE A 357 -2.04 -7.35 -14.69
N ARG A 358 -2.78 -8.27 -14.05
CA ARG A 358 -2.45 -9.71 -14.05
C ARG A 358 -2.44 -10.28 -15.46
N ILE A 359 -3.42 -9.95 -16.31
CA ILE A 359 -3.47 -10.37 -17.70
C ILE A 359 -2.22 -9.88 -18.44
N ARG A 360 -1.84 -8.61 -18.26
CA ARG A 360 -0.63 -8.05 -18.86
C ARG A 360 0.64 -8.77 -18.38
N LEU A 361 0.79 -9.00 -17.08
CA LEU A 361 1.91 -9.78 -16.53
C LEU A 361 1.96 -11.18 -17.15
N THR A 362 0.80 -11.82 -17.33
CA THR A 362 0.69 -13.14 -17.96
C THR A 362 1.13 -13.10 -19.43
N GLN A 363 0.78 -12.05 -20.17
CA GLN A 363 1.20 -11.87 -21.57
C GLN A 363 2.71 -11.73 -21.69
N VAL A 364 3.31 -10.82 -20.92
CA VAL A 364 4.77 -10.60 -20.93
C VAL A 364 5.52 -11.84 -20.45
N MET A 365 4.99 -12.55 -19.44
CA MET A 365 5.53 -13.84 -19.01
C MET A 365 5.52 -14.88 -20.12
N LYS A 366 4.44 -14.94 -20.91
CA LYS A 366 4.32 -15.87 -22.04
C LYS A 366 5.35 -15.59 -23.13
N GLU A 367 5.66 -14.31 -23.40
CA GLU A 367 6.72 -13.91 -24.33
C GLU A 367 8.10 -14.43 -23.87
N GLU A 368 8.36 -14.42 -22.56
CA GLU A 368 9.61 -14.87 -21.93
C GLU A 368 9.64 -16.39 -21.62
N THR A 369 8.65 -17.18 -22.07
CA THR A 369 8.55 -18.62 -21.70
C THR A 369 9.79 -19.43 -22.10
N ARG A 370 10.50 -19.02 -23.16
CA ARG A 370 11.74 -19.69 -23.62
C ARG A 370 12.94 -19.42 -22.70
N ALA A 371 12.91 -18.34 -21.93
CA ALA A 371 13.94 -17.91 -21.00
C ALA A 371 13.35 -17.84 -19.57
N SER A 372 12.81 -18.96 -19.08
CA SER A 372 12.15 -19.05 -17.77
C SER A 372 13.04 -18.70 -16.57
N LEU A 373 14.36 -18.71 -16.75
CA LEU A 373 15.34 -18.31 -15.73
C LEU A 373 15.88 -16.89 -15.94
N GLY A 374 15.38 -16.19 -16.95
CA GLY A 374 15.79 -14.84 -17.28
C GLY A 374 15.28 -13.82 -16.26
N PHE A 375 16.01 -12.72 -16.16
CA PHE A 375 15.72 -11.63 -15.22
C PHE A 375 14.27 -11.15 -15.31
N ARG A 376 13.74 -10.94 -16.52
CA ARG A 376 12.35 -10.48 -16.73
C ARG A 376 11.32 -11.47 -16.21
N TYR A 377 11.55 -12.78 -16.39
CA TYR A 377 10.65 -13.81 -15.89
C TYR A 377 10.62 -13.82 -14.35
N CYS A 378 11.79 -13.74 -13.71
CA CYS A 378 11.92 -13.65 -12.26
C CYS A 378 11.30 -12.36 -11.70
N ALA A 379 11.49 -11.22 -12.39
CA ALA A 379 10.89 -9.95 -12.01
C ALA A 379 9.35 -10.03 -12.04
N ILE A 380 8.76 -10.60 -13.10
CA ILE A 380 7.30 -10.81 -13.16
C ILE A 380 6.83 -11.70 -12.01
N LEU A 381 7.58 -12.77 -11.68
CA LEU A 381 7.24 -13.65 -10.56
C LEU A 381 7.27 -12.90 -9.22
N ASN A 382 8.28 -12.06 -8.98
CA ASN A 382 8.35 -11.20 -7.79
C ASN A 382 7.18 -10.21 -7.74
N ALA A 383 6.80 -9.59 -8.87
CA ALA A 383 5.65 -8.69 -8.97
C ALA A 383 4.34 -9.42 -8.59
N VAL A 384 4.12 -10.61 -9.14
CA VAL A 384 2.92 -11.43 -8.84
C VAL A 384 2.86 -11.76 -7.35
N ASN A 385 3.97 -12.19 -6.75
CA ASN A 385 4.02 -12.48 -5.31
C ASN A 385 3.77 -11.23 -4.46
N TYR A 386 4.38 -10.10 -4.83
CA TYR A 386 4.22 -8.83 -4.13
C TYR A 386 2.77 -8.37 -4.14
N ILE A 387 2.13 -8.30 -5.31
CA ILE A 387 0.73 -7.88 -5.43
C ILE A 387 -0.20 -8.81 -4.67
N SER A 388 0.00 -10.13 -4.77
CA SER A 388 -0.77 -11.12 -4.01
C SER A 388 -0.69 -10.86 -2.50
N THR A 389 0.51 -10.59 -1.99
CA THR A 389 0.74 -10.30 -0.57
C THR A 389 0.08 -8.99 -0.14
N VAL A 390 0.24 -7.90 -0.91
CA VAL A 390 -0.35 -6.60 -0.59
C VAL A 390 -1.88 -6.64 -0.64
N LEU A 391 -2.47 -7.36 -1.60
CA LEU A 391 -3.93 -7.53 -1.66
C LEU A 391 -4.47 -8.34 -0.49
N ALA A 392 -3.74 -9.36 -0.03
CA ALA A 392 -4.08 -10.09 1.19
C ALA A 392 -4.06 -9.16 2.42
N ASP A 393 -3.03 -8.33 2.55
CA ASP A 393 -2.96 -7.34 3.65
C ASP A 393 -4.09 -6.30 3.56
N TRP A 394 -4.49 -5.92 2.33
CA TRP A 394 -5.61 -5.00 2.12
C TRP A 394 -6.95 -5.63 2.48
N ALA A 395 -7.16 -6.91 2.17
CA ALA A 395 -8.37 -7.63 2.52
C ALA A 395 -8.66 -7.60 4.04
N ASP A 396 -7.60 -7.63 4.85
CA ASP A 396 -7.69 -7.56 6.32
C ASP A 396 -7.91 -6.14 6.88
N ASN A 397 -7.89 -5.10 6.03
CA ASN A 397 -8.13 -3.74 6.47
C ASN A 397 -9.62 -3.49 6.75
N VAL A 398 -9.91 -2.84 7.88
CA VAL A 398 -11.27 -2.45 8.32
C VAL A 398 -12.10 -1.82 7.20
N PHE A 399 -11.47 -0.99 6.36
CA PHE A 399 -12.16 -0.38 5.24
C PHE A 399 -12.72 -1.39 4.23
N PHE A 400 -11.93 -2.40 3.84
CA PHE A 400 -12.36 -3.40 2.87
C PHE A 400 -13.32 -4.42 3.49
N LEU A 401 -13.17 -4.73 4.79
CA LEU A 401 -14.16 -5.50 5.54
C LEU A 401 -15.53 -4.79 5.59
N GLN A 402 -15.54 -3.46 5.76
CA GLN A 402 -16.78 -2.67 5.68
C GLN A 402 -17.41 -2.70 4.28
N LEU A 403 -16.59 -2.72 3.22
CA LEU A 403 -17.08 -2.86 1.85
C LEU A 403 -17.64 -4.25 1.58
N GLN A 404 -17.02 -5.30 2.12
CA GLN A 404 -17.55 -6.66 2.05
C GLN A 404 -18.95 -6.74 2.67
N GLN A 405 -19.11 -6.19 3.87
CA GLN A 405 -20.41 -6.12 4.52
C GLN A 405 -21.41 -5.31 3.68
N ALA A 406 -21.00 -4.15 3.15
CA ALA A 406 -21.86 -3.31 2.32
C ALA A 406 -22.31 -4.00 1.03
N ALA A 407 -21.44 -4.80 0.40
CA ALA A 407 -21.80 -5.61 -0.77
C ALA A 407 -22.90 -6.61 -0.41
N LEU A 408 -22.71 -7.34 0.70
CA LEU A 408 -23.68 -8.29 1.22
C LEU A 408 -25.02 -7.65 1.57
N GLU A 409 -25.02 -6.44 2.14
CA GLU A 409 -26.25 -5.69 2.45
C GLU A 409 -27.04 -5.38 1.16
N VAL A 410 -26.37 -4.95 0.10
CA VAL A 410 -27.00 -4.72 -1.22
C VAL A 410 -27.53 -6.03 -1.82
N PHE A 411 -26.82 -7.16 -1.66
CA PHE A 411 -27.33 -8.47 -2.07
C PHE A 411 -28.53 -8.93 -1.23
N ALA A 412 -28.54 -8.64 0.07
CA ALA A 412 -29.59 -9.03 1.00
C ALA A 412 -30.85 -8.16 0.90
N GLU A 413 -30.80 -6.94 0.36
CA GLU A 413 -32.05 -6.23 0.01
C GLU A 413 -32.92 -7.02 -0.98
N ASN A 414 -32.32 -7.95 -1.74
CA ASN A 414 -33.05 -8.90 -2.59
C ASN A 414 -33.52 -10.17 -1.87
N ASN A 415 -32.99 -10.47 -0.67
CA ASN A 415 -33.25 -11.68 0.11
C ASN A 415 -33.48 -11.34 1.59
N THR A 416 -34.69 -11.53 2.12
CA THR A 416 -35.09 -11.20 3.50
C THR A 416 -34.23 -11.87 4.60
N LEU A 417 -33.01 -11.37 4.84
CA LEU A 417 -32.04 -11.87 5.81
C LEU A 417 -31.84 -10.84 6.93
N SER A 418 -31.69 -11.31 8.16
CA SER A 418 -31.44 -10.43 9.31
C SER A 418 -29.99 -9.93 9.35
N LYS A 419 -29.74 -8.74 9.95
CA LYS A 419 -28.38 -8.17 10.09
C LYS A 419 -27.38 -9.10 10.82
N LEU A 420 -27.87 -9.92 11.76
CA LEU A 420 -27.02 -10.88 12.48
C LEU A 420 -26.59 -12.05 11.58
N GLN A 421 -27.51 -12.55 10.76
CA GLN A 421 -27.21 -13.59 9.76
C GLN A 421 -26.28 -13.06 8.67
N LEU A 422 -26.41 -11.79 8.31
CA LEU A 422 -25.54 -11.15 7.33
C LEU A 422 -24.10 -10.99 7.84
N GLY A 423 -23.92 -10.62 9.10
CA GLY A 423 -22.59 -10.58 9.73
C GLY A 423 -21.94 -11.97 9.84
N GLN A 424 -22.75 -13.02 10.07
CA GLN A 424 -22.28 -14.41 10.05
C GLN A 424 -21.89 -14.84 8.63
N LEU A 425 -22.68 -14.50 7.61
CA LEU A 425 -22.34 -14.76 6.21
C LEU A 425 -21.08 -14.00 5.78
N ALA A 426 -20.93 -12.73 6.16
CA ALA A 426 -19.71 -11.95 5.91
C ALA A 426 -18.46 -12.60 6.53
N SER A 427 -18.59 -13.16 7.74
CA SER A 427 -17.48 -13.87 8.39
C SER A 427 -17.17 -15.24 7.77
N MET A 428 -18.09 -15.79 6.99
CA MET A 428 -17.94 -17.08 6.29
C MET A 428 -17.58 -16.91 4.82
N GLU A 429 -17.78 -15.72 4.25
CA GLU A 429 -17.44 -15.41 2.87
C GLU A 429 -15.96 -15.06 2.72
N SER A 430 -15.43 -15.46 1.56
CA SER A 430 -14.12 -15.06 1.05
C SER A 430 -13.99 -13.54 1.01
N SER A 431 -12.78 -13.02 1.24
CA SER A 431 -12.52 -11.59 1.18
C SER A 431 -12.83 -11.00 -0.20
N VAL A 432 -13.03 -9.68 -0.27
CA VAL A 432 -13.32 -8.97 -1.53
C VAL A 432 -12.25 -9.12 -2.61
N PHE A 433 -11.02 -9.52 -2.22
CA PHE A 433 -9.90 -9.73 -3.14
C PHE A 433 -9.55 -11.20 -3.40
N ASP A 434 -10.23 -12.17 -2.76
CA ASP A 434 -9.81 -13.57 -2.77
C ASP A 434 -9.76 -14.18 -4.18
N ASP A 435 -10.71 -13.85 -5.06
CA ASP A 435 -10.70 -14.35 -6.45
C ASP A 435 -9.45 -13.86 -7.21
N MET A 436 -9.06 -12.60 -7.05
CA MET A 436 -7.86 -12.05 -7.69
C MET A 436 -6.59 -12.64 -7.08
N ILE A 437 -6.53 -12.77 -5.75
CA ILE A 437 -5.42 -13.41 -5.03
C ILE A 437 -5.27 -14.85 -5.54
N ASN A 438 -6.37 -15.61 -5.63
CA ASN A 438 -6.37 -16.97 -6.15
C ASN A 438 -5.84 -17.05 -7.60
N LEU A 439 -6.19 -16.09 -8.46
CA LEU A 439 -5.70 -16.04 -9.84
C LEU A 439 -4.20 -15.71 -9.90
N LEU A 440 -3.72 -14.78 -9.06
CA LEU A 440 -2.29 -14.45 -8.92
C LEU A 440 -1.49 -15.63 -8.35
N GLU A 441 -2.02 -16.32 -7.34
CA GLU A 441 -1.41 -17.50 -6.72
C GLU A 441 -1.31 -18.68 -7.69
N ARG A 442 -2.33 -18.91 -8.53
CA ARG A 442 -2.26 -19.89 -9.62
C ARG A 442 -1.16 -19.53 -10.62
N LEU A 443 -1.10 -18.27 -11.05
CA LEU A 443 -0.06 -17.79 -11.96
C LEU A 443 1.35 -17.97 -11.34
N LYS A 444 1.51 -17.64 -10.05
CA LYS A 444 2.75 -17.84 -9.29
C LYS A 444 3.16 -19.32 -9.29
N HIS A 445 2.23 -20.21 -8.97
CA HIS A 445 2.50 -21.65 -8.93
C HIS A 445 2.88 -22.21 -10.31
N ASP A 446 2.17 -21.81 -11.36
CA ASP A 446 2.48 -22.22 -12.74
C ASP A 446 3.89 -21.77 -13.17
N MET A 447 4.26 -20.52 -12.83
CA MET A 447 5.57 -19.97 -13.14
C MET A 447 6.69 -20.68 -12.38
N LEU A 448 6.52 -20.90 -11.08
CA LEU A 448 7.47 -21.64 -10.25
C LEU A 448 7.66 -23.07 -10.77
N THR A 449 6.57 -23.76 -11.11
CA THR A 449 6.61 -25.12 -11.65
C THR A 449 7.43 -25.18 -12.93
N ARG A 450 7.29 -24.21 -13.83
CA ARG A 450 8.10 -24.13 -15.07
C ARG A 450 9.57 -23.88 -14.79
N GLN A 451 9.91 -23.01 -13.84
CA GLN A 451 11.32 -22.80 -13.43
C GLN A 451 11.92 -24.09 -12.87
N VAL A 452 11.19 -24.77 -11.98
CA VAL A 452 11.61 -26.04 -11.40
C VAL A 452 11.80 -27.10 -12.48
N ASP A 453 10.87 -27.22 -13.43
CA ASP A 453 10.95 -28.17 -14.54
C ASP A 453 12.14 -27.90 -15.47
N HIS A 454 12.44 -26.62 -15.72
CA HIS A 454 13.58 -26.23 -16.52
C HIS A 454 14.90 -26.64 -15.84
N VAL A 455 15.11 -26.18 -14.60
CA VAL A 455 16.33 -26.51 -13.84
C VAL A 455 16.48 -28.01 -13.66
N PHE A 456 15.40 -28.69 -13.27
CA PHE A 456 15.43 -30.14 -13.08
C PHE A 456 15.79 -30.89 -14.37
N ARG A 457 15.35 -30.41 -15.54
CA ARG A 457 15.72 -31.02 -16.82
C ARG A 457 17.21 -30.90 -17.10
N GLU A 458 17.79 -29.72 -16.92
CA GLU A 458 19.22 -29.49 -17.13
C GLU A 458 20.07 -30.29 -16.15
N VAL A 459 19.66 -30.33 -14.88
CA VAL A 459 20.29 -31.14 -13.83
C VAL A 459 20.21 -32.63 -14.18
N LYS A 460 19.05 -33.12 -14.64
CA LYS A 460 18.87 -34.51 -15.11
C LYS A 460 19.73 -34.83 -16.33
N ASP A 461 19.88 -33.90 -17.26
CA ASP A 461 20.73 -34.06 -18.43
C ASP A 461 22.22 -34.13 -18.04
N ALA A 462 22.65 -33.29 -17.09
CA ALA A 462 23.99 -33.33 -16.52
C ALA A 462 24.26 -34.62 -15.70
N ALA A 463 23.21 -35.23 -15.14
CA ALA A 463 23.29 -36.46 -14.33
C ALA A 463 23.45 -37.76 -15.16
N LYS A 464 23.39 -37.70 -16.49
CA LYS A 464 23.40 -38.90 -17.35
C LYS A 464 24.61 -39.81 -17.15
N LEU A 465 25.78 -39.22 -16.87
CA LEU A 465 27.00 -39.98 -16.57
C LEU A 465 26.93 -40.61 -15.19
N TYR A 466 26.49 -39.86 -14.18
CA TYR A 466 26.32 -40.35 -12.82
C TYR A 466 25.31 -41.51 -12.73
N LYS A 467 24.24 -41.46 -13.52
CA LYS A 467 23.26 -42.56 -13.62
C LYS A 467 23.90 -43.88 -14.10
N LYS A 468 24.91 -43.80 -14.97
CA LYS A 468 25.60 -44.97 -15.57
C LYS A 468 26.87 -45.36 -14.82
N GLU A 469 27.09 -44.82 -13.62
CA GLU A 469 28.22 -45.16 -12.77
C GLU A 469 28.21 -46.67 -12.46
N ARG A 470 29.40 -47.28 -12.37
CA ARG A 470 29.50 -48.73 -12.17
C ARG A 470 29.45 -49.07 -10.69
N TRP A 471 28.29 -48.81 -10.05
CA TRP A 471 28.06 -48.93 -8.61
C TRP A 471 28.45 -50.29 -8.00
N LEU A 472 28.28 -51.39 -8.76
CA LEU A 472 28.67 -52.74 -8.33
C LEU A 472 30.18 -53.01 -8.32
N SER A 473 30.97 -52.25 -9.09
CA SER A 473 32.41 -52.50 -9.27
C SER A 473 33.26 -51.46 -8.56
N LEU A 474 32.66 -50.61 -7.72
CA LEU A 474 33.41 -49.63 -6.95
C LEU A 474 34.16 -50.34 -5.80
N PRO A 475 35.42 -49.97 -5.55
CA PRO A 475 36.22 -50.58 -4.48
C PRO A 475 35.62 -50.27 -3.11
N SER A 476 35.87 -51.16 -2.16
CA SER A 476 35.38 -51.02 -0.78
C SER A 476 36.08 -49.87 -0.04
N GLN A 477 35.46 -49.35 1.03
CA GLN A 477 36.08 -48.29 1.87
C GLN A 477 37.43 -48.72 2.47
N SER A 478 37.67 -50.01 2.69
CA SER A 478 38.96 -50.53 3.17
C SER A 478 40.08 -50.46 2.12
N GLU A 479 39.73 -50.39 0.84
CA GLU A 479 40.68 -50.33 -0.28
C GLU A 479 40.95 -48.90 -0.75
N GLN A 480 40.17 -47.92 -0.28
CA GLN A 480 40.34 -46.49 -0.58
C GLN A 480 40.80 -45.71 0.66
N ALA A 481 42.02 -45.14 0.60
CA ALA A 481 42.58 -44.36 1.71
C ALA A 481 41.82 -43.04 1.98
N VAL A 482 41.23 -42.42 0.95
CA VAL A 482 40.44 -41.18 1.04
C VAL A 482 39.31 -41.24 0.01
N MET A 483 38.06 -41.04 0.45
CA MET A 483 36.92 -40.89 -0.45
C MET A 483 36.89 -39.49 -1.07
N SER A 484 36.59 -39.42 -2.36
CA SER A 484 36.42 -38.16 -3.10
C SER A 484 35.09 -38.15 -3.84
N LEU A 485 34.63 -36.96 -4.25
CA LEU A 485 33.43 -36.83 -5.08
C LEU A 485 33.57 -37.64 -6.38
N SER A 486 32.54 -38.40 -6.73
CA SER A 486 32.48 -39.09 -8.02
C SER A 486 32.63 -38.10 -9.17
N SER A 487 33.60 -38.31 -10.07
CA SER A 487 33.86 -37.39 -11.19
C SER A 487 32.64 -37.24 -12.12
N SER A 488 31.83 -38.29 -12.24
CA SER A 488 30.57 -38.32 -12.98
C SER A 488 29.45 -37.50 -12.32
N ALA A 489 29.53 -37.24 -11.01
CA ALA A 489 28.59 -36.39 -10.25
C ALA A 489 28.92 -34.90 -10.34
N CYS A 490 30.17 -34.53 -10.73
CA CYS A 490 30.60 -33.14 -10.79
C CYS A 490 29.70 -32.28 -11.70
N PRO A 491 29.36 -32.67 -12.95
CA PRO A 491 28.48 -31.87 -13.80
C PRO A 491 27.10 -31.62 -13.16
N LEU A 492 26.49 -32.66 -12.59
CA LEU A 492 25.21 -32.58 -11.88
C LEU A 492 25.24 -31.53 -10.76
N LEU A 493 26.26 -31.58 -9.89
CA LEU A 493 26.36 -30.69 -8.73
C LEU A 493 26.71 -29.26 -9.11
N LEU A 494 27.57 -29.07 -10.11
CA LEU A 494 27.90 -27.74 -10.63
C LEU A 494 26.68 -27.08 -11.26
N THR A 495 25.97 -27.79 -12.15
CA THR A 495 24.72 -27.27 -12.75
C THR A 495 23.71 -26.90 -11.67
N LEU A 496 23.48 -27.77 -10.67
CA LEU A 496 22.55 -27.47 -9.59
C LEU A 496 22.95 -26.23 -8.78
N ARG A 497 24.23 -26.11 -8.39
CA ARG A 497 24.76 -24.96 -7.65
C ARG A 497 24.55 -23.66 -8.42
N ASP A 498 24.91 -23.64 -9.70
CA ASP A 498 24.89 -22.42 -10.50
C ASP A 498 23.45 -21.89 -10.68
N HIS A 499 22.49 -22.80 -10.86
CA HIS A 499 21.07 -22.45 -10.97
C HIS A 499 20.45 -22.00 -9.64
N LEU A 500 20.82 -22.64 -8.53
CA LEU A 500 20.42 -22.21 -7.19
C LEU A 500 20.92 -20.79 -6.91
N LEU A 501 22.20 -20.51 -7.18
CA LEU A 501 22.78 -19.19 -6.98
C LEU A 501 22.13 -18.12 -7.89
N GLN A 502 21.91 -18.45 -9.17
CA GLN A 502 21.26 -17.54 -10.11
C GLN A 502 19.87 -17.13 -9.62
N LEU A 503 19.04 -18.10 -9.20
CA LEU A 503 17.68 -17.83 -8.75
C LEU A 503 17.63 -17.22 -7.36
N GLU A 504 18.56 -17.55 -6.46
CA GLU A 504 18.72 -16.88 -5.17
C GLU A 504 19.00 -15.39 -5.36
N GLN A 505 19.73 -15.01 -6.41
CA GLN A 505 20.02 -13.60 -6.73
C GLN A 505 18.84 -12.87 -7.39
N GLN A 506 17.90 -13.57 -8.03
CA GLN A 506 16.81 -12.93 -8.78
C GLN A 506 15.42 -13.01 -8.10
N LEU A 507 15.15 -14.04 -7.31
CA LEU A 507 13.86 -14.23 -6.63
C LEU A 507 13.89 -13.69 -5.20
N CYS A 508 12.77 -13.16 -4.72
CA CYS A 508 12.64 -12.82 -3.30
C CYS A 508 12.69 -14.10 -2.43
N PHE A 509 12.99 -13.94 -1.13
CA PHE A 509 13.24 -15.07 -0.23
C PHE A 509 12.08 -16.07 -0.16
N SER A 510 10.82 -15.60 -0.13
CA SER A 510 9.63 -16.45 -0.08
C SER A 510 9.52 -17.33 -1.32
N LEU A 511 9.71 -16.75 -2.51
CA LEU A 511 9.66 -17.46 -3.79
C LEU A 511 10.82 -18.43 -3.93
N PHE A 512 12.04 -18.01 -3.62
CA PHE A 512 13.21 -18.88 -3.68
C PHE A 512 13.06 -20.08 -2.74
N LYS A 513 12.48 -19.87 -1.55
CA LYS A 513 12.20 -20.95 -0.59
C LYS A 513 11.27 -22.01 -1.17
N ILE A 514 10.16 -21.59 -1.80
CA ILE A 514 9.21 -22.51 -2.43
C ILE A 514 9.89 -23.23 -3.60
N PHE A 515 10.62 -22.49 -4.43
CA PHE A 515 11.34 -23.03 -5.59
C PHE A 515 12.29 -24.17 -5.20
N TRP A 516 13.21 -23.96 -4.26
CA TRP A 516 14.20 -24.98 -3.94
C TRP A 516 13.56 -26.20 -3.27
N GLN A 517 12.48 -26.02 -2.49
CA GLN A 517 11.74 -27.12 -1.88
C GLN A 517 11.10 -28.02 -2.94
N MET A 518 10.43 -27.43 -3.93
CA MET A 518 9.86 -28.16 -5.07
C MET A 518 10.95 -28.87 -5.89
N LEU A 519 12.09 -28.22 -6.09
CA LEU A 519 13.22 -28.80 -6.81
C LEU A 519 13.80 -30.03 -6.07
N VAL A 520 14.01 -29.92 -4.76
CA VAL A 520 14.54 -31.03 -3.96
C VAL A 520 13.60 -32.23 -3.95
N GLU A 521 12.28 -32.01 -3.86
CA GLU A 521 11.31 -33.11 -3.96
C GLU A 521 11.43 -33.86 -5.28
N LYS A 522 11.61 -33.16 -6.41
CA LYS A 522 11.87 -33.81 -7.71
C LYS A 522 13.22 -34.51 -7.77
N LEU A 523 14.25 -33.93 -7.16
CA LEU A 523 15.57 -34.55 -7.10
C LEU A 523 15.58 -35.83 -6.26
N ASP A 524 14.88 -35.86 -5.11
CA ASP A 524 14.76 -37.06 -4.28
C ASP A 524 14.09 -38.20 -5.06
N VAL A 525 12.97 -37.91 -5.74
CA VAL A 525 12.28 -38.89 -6.59
C VAL A 525 13.17 -39.38 -7.74
N TYR A 526 13.90 -38.48 -8.40
CA TYR A 526 14.83 -38.84 -9.48
C TYR A 526 15.96 -39.74 -9.00
N ILE A 527 16.63 -39.35 -7.91
CA ILE A 527 17.73 -40.12 -7.34
C ILE A 527 17.23 -41.50 -6.91
N TYR A 528 16.06 -41.58 -6.29
CA TYR A 528 15.45 -42.85 -5.91
C TYR A 528 15.17 -43.74 -7.13
N GLN A 529 14.41 -43.24 -8.11
CA GLN A 529 13.93 -44.07 -9.21
C GLN A 529 15.00 -44.39 -10.25
N GLU A 530 15.83 -43.41 -10.60
CA GLU A 530 16.68 -43.47 -11.80
C GLU A 530 18.14 -43.80 -11.47
N ILE A 531 18.55 -43.65 -10.20
CA ILE A 531 19.90 -44.00 -9.73
C ILE A 531 19.83 -45.22 -8.81
N ILE A 532 19.03 -45.16 -7.74
CA ILE A 532 18.98 -46.24 -6.75
C ILE A 532 18.26 -47.47 -7.31
N LEU A 533 17.00 -47.34 -7.75
CA LEU A 533 16.24 -48.50 -8.24
C LEU A 533 16.74 -49.07 -9.58
N ALA A 534 17.45 -48.25 -10.36
CA ALA A 534 17.97 -48.63 -11.66
C ALA A 534 19.31 -49.38 -11.60
N ASN A 535 19.97 -49.42 -10.43
CA ASN A 535 21.31 -50.01 -10.26
C ASN A 535 21.34 -50.98 -9.08
N HIS A 536 22.35 -51.83 -9.08
CA HIS A 536 22.69 -52.67 -7.93
C HIS A 536 23.95 -52.11 -7.26
N PHE A 537 24.08 -52.34 -5.96
CA PHE A 537 25.16 -51.75 -5.15
C PHE A 537 25.93 -52.84 -4.40
N ASN A 538 27.26 -52.74 -4.43
CA ASN A 538 28.12 -53.39 -3.45
C ASN A 538 28.35 -52.42 -2.26
N GLU A 539 29.10 -52.85 -1.25
CA GLU A 539 29.39 -52.01 -0.07
C GLU A 539 30.11 -50.70 -0.42
N GLY A 540 31.10 -50.76 -1.33
CA GLY A 540 31.85 -49.59 -1.80
C GLY A 540 30.97 -48.57 -2.53
N GLY A 541 30.09 -49.02 -3.42
CA GLY A 541 29.19 -48.17 -4.18
C GLY A 541 28.10 -47.54 -3.32
N ALA A 542 27.55 -48.27 -2.35
CA ALA A 542 26.62 -47.70 -1.37
C ALA A 542 27.30 -46.60 -0.54
N ALA A 543 28.52 -46.86 -0.07
CA ALA A 543 29.33 -45.88 0.65
C ALA A 543 29.67 -44.65 -0.22
N GLN A 544 30.03 -44.83 -1.50
CA GLN A 544 30.33 -43.73 -2.41
C GLN A 544 29.10 -42.86 -2.67
N LEU A 545 27.93 -43.47 -2.89
CA LEU A 545 26.67 -42.74 -3.04
C LEU A 545 26.36 -41.90 -1.79
N GLN A 546 26.55 -42.49 -0.61
CA GLN A 546 26.37 -41.80 0.67
C GLN A 546 27.34 -40.63 0.85
N PHE A 547 28.60 -40.79 0.42
CA PHE A 547 29.61 -39.73 0.43
C PHE A 547 29.21 -38.58 -0.50
N ASP A 548 28.87 -38.88 -1.75
CA ASP A 548 28.45 -37.89 -2.76
C ASP A 548 27.25 -37.08 -2.25
N MET A 549 26.25 -37.76 -1.69
CA MET A 549 25.07 -37.09 -1.12
C MET A 549 25.40 -36.24 0.11
N THR A 550 26.03 -36.85 1.12
CA THR A 550 26.18 -36.22 2.46
C THR A 550 27.23 -35.12 2.46
N ARG A 551 28.32 -35.30 1.71
CA ARG A 551 29.45 -34.36 1.70
C ARG A 551 29.37 -33.32 0.59
N ASN A 552 28.50 -33.51 -0.41
CA ASN A 552 28.45 -32.59 -1.56
C ASN A 552 27.03 -32.12 -1.88
N LEU A 553 26.06 -33.01 -2.09
CA LEU A 553 24.69 -32.60 -2.46
C LEU A 553 23.97 -31.84 -1.33
N PHE A 554 23.96 -32.37 -0.10
CA PHE A 554 23.24 -31.73 1.01
C PHE A 554 23.84 -30.39 1.45
N PRO A 555 25.18 -30.22 1.44
CA PRO A 555 25.81 -28.91 1.64
C PRO A 555 25.29 -27.81 0.73
N LEU A 556 24.91 -28.11 -0.53
CA LEU A 556 24.33 -27.11 -1.44
C LEU A 556 23.03 -26.49 -0.90
N PHE A 557 22.29 -27.23 -0.07
CA PHE A 557 21.04 -26.76 0.55
C PHE A 557 21.22 -26.31 2.01
N SER A 558 22.42 -26.46 2.58
CA SER A 558 22.68 -26.14 3.99
C SER A 558 22.60 -24.64 4.29
N HIS A 559 22.79 -23.80 3.28
CA HIS A 559 22.55 -22.36 3.37
C HIS A 559 21.06 -22.00 3.51
N TYR A 560 20.16 -22.90 3.08
CA TYR A 560 18.72 -22.64 2.98
C TYR A 560 17.89 -23.42 4.02
N CYS A 561 18.45 -24.50 4.57
CA CYS A 561 17.80 -25.32 5.59
C CYS A 561 18.81 -25.91 6.57
N LYS A 562 18.42 -26.00 7.85
CA LYS A 562 19.26 -26.61 8.91
C LYS A 562 19.49 -28.12 8.75
N ARG A 563 18.55 -28.82 8.10
CA ARG A 563 18.54 -30.30 7.96
C ARG A 563 18.13 -30.72 6.54
N PRO A 564 18.96 -30.45 5.52
CA PRO A 564 18.67 -30.81 4.13
C PRO A 564 18.43 -32.32 3.94
N GLU A 565 19.03 -33.15 4.79
CA GLU A 565 18.84 -34.60 4.81
C GLU A 565 17.39 -35.06 4.90
N ASN A 566 16.50 -34.26 5.52
CA ASN A 566 15.11 -34.63 5.75
C ASN A 566 14.28 -34.63 4.47
N TYR A 567 14.76 -33.95 3.43
CA TYR A 567 14.10 -33.88 2.14
C TYR A 567 14.47 -35.07 1.23
N PHE A 568 15.58 -35.76 1.50
CA PHE A 568 16.03 -36.93 0.74
C PHE A 568 15.74 -38.23 1.50
N LYS A 569 14.51 -38.73 1.38
CA LYS A 569 13.94 -39.74 2.28
C LYS A 569 14.33 -41.17 1.92
N HIS A 570 14.71 -41.44 0.67
CA HIS A 570 14.79 -42.81 0.15
C HIS A 570 16.16 -43.50 0.28
N ARG A 571 17.12 -42.89 0.99
CA ARG A 571 18.53 -43.33 1.01
C ARG A 571 18.92 -44.25 2.17
N TYR A 572 18.08 -44.38 3.20
CA TYR A 572 18.47 -44.98 4.48
C TYR A 572 18.75 -46.49 4.42
N CYS A 573 18.16 -47.22 3.47
CA CYS A 573 18.25 -48.68 3.43
C CYS A 573 19.56 -49.21 2.84
N LEU A 574 20.23 -48.46 1.95
CA LEU A 574 21.46 -48.93 1.28
C LEU A 574 22.67 -48.98 2.21
N ASN A 575 22.69 -48.16 3.27
CA ASN A 575 23.84 -47.99 4.17
C ASN A 575 23.71 -48.74 5.50
N LEU A 576 22.73 -49.64 5.63
CA LEU A 576 22.65 -50.49 6.81
C LEU A 576 23.91 -51.36 6.94
N ASN A 577 24.32 -51.74 8.14
CA ASN A 577 25.37 -52.76 8.25
C ASN A 577 24.82 -54.10 7.68
N VAL A 578 25.70 -54.98 7.19
CA VAL A 578 25.27 -56.23 6.52
C VAL A 578 24.41 -57.10 7.46
N GLY A 579 24.75 -57.17 8.74
CA GLY A 579 23.99 -57.94 9.74
C GLY A 579 22.56 -57.44 9.95
N SER A 580 22.39 -56.13 10.17
CA SER A 580 21.08 -55.47 10.32
C SER A 580 20.28 -55.51 9.02
N ALA A 581 20.92 -55.46 7.86
CA ALA A 581 20.23 -55.62 6.57
C ALA A 581 19.68 -57.04 6.38
N LEU A 582 20.46 -58.07 6.74
CA LEU A 582 20.03 -59.47 6.71
C LEU A 582 18.92 -59.73 7.73
N LEU A 583 19.07 -59.26 8.97
CA LEU A 583 18.04 -59.37 10.00
C LEU A 583 16.74 -58.68 9.58
N LEU A 584 16.83 -57.47 9.02
CA LEU A 584 15.66 -56.75 8.52
C LEU A 584 15.02 -57.50 7.35
N LYS A 585 15.80 -58.10 6.44
CA LYS A 585 15.30 -58.92 5.34
C LYS A 585 14.57 -60.16 5.84
N ASP A 586 15.13 -60.87 6.81
CA ASP A 586 14.51 -62.07 7.41
C ASP A 586 13.22 -61.72 8.15
N VAL A 587 13.18 -60.61 8.89
CA VAL A 587 11.97 -60.12 9.57
C VAL A 587 10.89 -59.74 8.56
N LEU A 588 11.24 -59.06 7.47
CA LEU A 588 10.28 -58.67 6.44
C LEU A 588 9.74 -59.87 5.64
N GLN A 589 10.56 -60.90 5.39
CA GLN A 589 10.14 -62.12 4.68
C GLN A 589 9.35 -63.10 5.55
N SER A 590 9.59 -63.12 6.87
CA SER A 590 8.93 -64.03 7.81
C SER A 590 7.57 -63.52 8.32
N THR A 591 7.28 -62.23 8.17
CA THR A 591 6.09 -61.62 8.78
C THR A 591 4.96 -61.41 7.78
N SER A 592 3.88 -62.20 7.88
CA SER A 592 2.65 -62.01 7.09
C SER A 592 1.72 -60.88 7.59
N GLY A 593 2.21 -59.97 8.43
CA GLY A 593 1.41 -58.94 9.11
C GLY A 593 2.11 -57.58 9.21
N LYS A 594 1.34 -56.48 9.16
CA LYS A 594 1.85 -55.09 9.06
C LYS A 594 2.51 -54.51 10.33
N LEU A 595 2.17 -54.97 11.53
CA LEU A 595 2.63 -54.38 12.80
C LEU A 595 4.09 -54.70 13.19
N PRO A 596 4.61 -55.94 13.03
CA PRO A 596 6.00 -56.25 13.38
C PRO A 596 7.00 -55.63 12.40
N ALA A 597 6.61 -55.52 11.12
CA ALA A 597 7.40 -54.87 10.09
C ALA A 597 7.60 -53.37 10.35
N THR A 598 6.56 -52.65 10.78
CA THR A 598 6.68 -51.21 11.10
C THR A 598 7.54 -50.96 12.35
N ALA A 599 7.49 -51.83 13.35
CA ALA A 599 8.36 -51.74 14.53
C ALA A 599 9.84 -51.96 14.16
N ALA A 600 10.16 -52.99 13.38
CA ALA A 600 11.52 -53.26 12.91
C ALA A 600 12.07 -52.14 12.01
N LEU A 601 11.23 -51.55 11.16
CA LEU A 601 11.61 -50.38 10.36
C LEU A 601 11.95 -49.17 11.24
N ASN A 602 11.14 -48.90 12.27
CA ASN A 602 11.39 -47.80 13.21
C ASN A 602 12.68 -48.01 14.02
N GLU A 603 12.99 -49.24 14.45
CA GLU A 603 14.23 -49.58 15.18
C GLU A 603 15.49 -49.31 14.34
N VAL A 604 15.38 -49.45 13.03
CA VAL A 604 16.46 -49.18 12.06
C VAL A 604 16.46 -47.71 11.59
N GLY A 605 15.55 -46.87 12.13
CA GLY A 605 15.46 -45.45 11.83
C GLY A 605 14.69 -45.10 10.55
N ILE A 606 13.94 -46.06 10.00
CA ILE A 606 13.13 -45.92 8.78
C ILE A 606 11.67 -45.63 9.17
N TYR A 607 11.30 -44.36 9.19
CA TYR A 607 9.97 -43.92 9.67
C TYR A 607 8.96 -43.59 8.56
N LYS A 608 9.41 -43.45 7.31
CA LYS A 608 8.62 -42.86 6.21
C LYS A 608 8.54 -43.69 4.93
N LEU A 609 9.30 -44.79 4.83
CA LEU A 609 9.28 -45.66 3.65
C LEU A 609 8.23 -46.76 3.83
N ALA A 610 7.54 -47.13 2.74
CA ALA A 610 6.64 -48.27 2.77
C ALA A 610 7.46 -49.57 2.87
N GLN A 611 6.87 -50.60 3.48
CA GLN A 611 7.52 -51.90 3.64
C GLN A 611 8.04 -52.47 2.31
N GLN A 612 7.24 -52.36 1.24
CA GLN A 612 7.57 -52.84 -0.09
C GLN A 612 8.80 -52.14 -0.69
N ASP A 613 8.94 -50.82 -0.47
CA ASP A 613 10.11 -50.06 -0.93
C ASP A 613 11.39 -50.54 -0.24
N VAL A 614 11.30 -50.86 1.05
CA VAL A 614 12.45 -51.35 1.83
C VAL A 614 12.88 -52.75 1.37
N GLU A 615 11.93 -53.64 1.09
CA GLU A 615 12.23 -54.97 0.53
C GLU A 615 12.92 -54.88 -0.83
N ILE A 616 12.48 -53.97 -1.71
CA ILE A 616 13.12 -53.72 -3.00
C ILE A 616 14.56 -53.21 -2.78
N LEU A 617 14.75 -52.22 -1.91
CA LEU A 617 16.07 -51.65 -1.60
C LEU A 617 17.05 -52.69 -1.02
N LEU A 618 16.58 -53.59 -0.16
CA LEU A 618 17.39 -54.67 0.40
C LEU A 618 17.80 -55.71 -0.67
N ASN A 619 16.96 -55.95 -1.68
CA ASN A 619 17.27 -56.87 -2.78
C ASN A 619 18.23 -56.27 -3.82
N LEU A 620 18.28 -54.95 -3.95
CA LEU A 620 19.22 -54.25 -4.84
C LEU A 620 20.64 -54.20 -4.28
N ARG A 621 20.80 -54.45 -2.98
CA ARG A 621 22.10 -54.58 -2.33
C ARG A 621 22.61 -56.01 -2.45
N GLN A 622 23.82 -56.16 -2.97
CA GLN A 622 24.51 -57.46 -2.95
C GLN A 622 24.95 -57.75 -1.50
N LEU A 623 24.23 -58.64 -0.83
CA LEU A 623 24.47 -59.02 0.58
C LEU A 623 25.40 -60.25 0.74
N ALA A 624 26.02 -60.73 -0.36
CA ALA A 624 27.02 -61.79 -0.36
C ALA A 624 27.94 -61.69 -1.59
#